data_AF-A0A4V1SRD7-F1
#
_entry.id   AF-A0A4V1SRD7-F1
#
_cell.length_a   1.000
_cell.length_b   1.000
_cell.length_c   1.000
_cell.angle_alpha   90.00
_cell.angle_beta   90.00
_cell.angle_gamma   90.00
#
_symmetry.space_group_name_H-M   'P 1'
#
loop_
_entity.id
_entity.type
_entity.pdbx_description
1 polymer ?
#
loop_
_entity_poly.entity_id
_entity_poly.type
_entity_poly.pdbx_seq_one_letter_code
_entity_poly.pdbx_strand_id
1 'polypeptide(L)' 'TLVTYMVENPRTIGQVAHLLFVAKNLERIGDHATNVAEMVYFAATGSTLADRTESDA' A
#
# COMPACT_ATOMS: atom_id res chain seq x y z
N THR A 1 -11.67 -12.91 0.79
CA THR A 1 -10.32 -12.33 0.63
C THR A 1 -9.40 -13.36 0.02
N LEU A 2 -8.17 -13.01 -0.39
CA LEU A 2 -7.19 -13.99 -0.93
C LEU A 2 -6.99 -15.19 0.02
N VAL A 3 -7.06 -14.95 1.34
CA VAL A 3 -7.03 -15.99 2.38
C VAL A 3 -8.24 -16.91 2.32
N THR A 4 -9.45 -16.40 2.06
CA THR A 4 -10.65 -17.24 1.87
C THR A 4 -10.49 -18.18 0.67
N TYR A 5 -9.92 -17.70 -0.44
CA TYR A 5 -9.67 -18.52 -1.63
C TYR A 5 -8.62 -19.63 -1.37
N MET A 6 -7.60 -19.34 -0.56
CA MET A 6 -6.64 -20.33 -0.08
C MET A 6 -7.29 -21.42 0.79
N VAL A 7 -8.28 -21.06 1.61
CA VAL A 7 -9.00 -21.99 2.49
C VAL A 7 -9.99 -22.85 1.70
N GLU A 8 -10.69 -22.28 0.71
CA GLU A 8 -11.63 -22.99 -0.17
C GLU A 8 -10.92 -24.01 -1.08
N ASN A 9 -9.68 -23.74 -1.48
CA ASN A 9 -8.86 -24.69 -2.26
C ASN A 9 -7.39 -24.67 -1.81
N PRO A 10 -6.97 -25.57 -0.91
CA PRO A 10 -5.60 -25.58 -0.39
C PRO A 10 -4.49 -25.72 -1.45
N ARG A 11 -4.81 -26.24 -2.64
CA ARG A 11 -3.86 -26.32 -3.76
C ARG A 11 -3.44 -24.95 -4.30
N THR A 12 -4.22 -23.90 -4.07
CA THR A 12 -3.92 -22.55 -4.57
C THR A 12 -3.06 -21.73 -3.62
N ILE A 13 -2.73 -22.24 -2.42
CA ILE A 13 -1.95 -21.51 -1.40
C ILE A 13 -0.65 -20.92 -1.96
N GLY A 14 0.14 -21.71 -2.70
CA GLY A 14 1.40 -21.24 -3.27
C GLY A 14 1.23 -20.06 -4.23
N GLN A 15 0.25 -20.15 -5.15
CA GLN A 15 -0.03 -19.09 -6.12
C GLN A 15 -0.52 -17.80 -5.44
N VAL A 16 -1.43 -17.94 -4.48
CA VAL A 16 -1.98 -16.78 -3.77
C VAL A 16 -0.92 -16.15 -2.87
N ALA A 17 0.02 -16.92 -2.31
CA ALA A 17 1.14 -16.37 -1.55
C ALA A 17 2.04 -15.48 -2.43
N HIS A 18 2.32 -15.88 -3.68
CA HIS A 18 3.03 -15.01 -4.62
C HIS A 18 2.27 -13.70 -4.90
N LEU A 19 0.96 -13.76 -5.05
CA LEU A 19 0.13 -12.55 -5.22
C LEU A 19 0.16 -11.65 -3.99
N LEU A 20 0.19 -12.21 -2.77
CA LEU A 20 0.37 -11.44 -1.54
C LEU A 20 1.73 -10.76 -1.48
N PHE A 21 2.81 -11.43 -1.91
CA PHE A 21 4.12 -10.80 -2.02
C PHE A 21 4.12 -9.65 -3.03
N VAL A 22 3.48 -9.82 -4.19
CA VAL A 22 3.33 -8.73 -5.17
C VAL A 22 2.57 -7.55 -4.57
N ALA A 23 1.42 -7.82 -3.94
CA ALA A 23 0.61 -6.80 -3.29
C ALA A 23 1.39 -6.02 -2.22
N LYS A 24 2.17 -6.72 -1.38
CA LYS A 24 3.04 -6.09 -0.38
C LYS A 24 4.12 -5.20 -1.00
N ASN A 25 4.69 -5.59 -2.13
CA ASN A 25 5.67 -4.74 -2.82
C ASN A 25 5.00 -3.50 -3.41
N LEU A 26 3.78 -3.62 -3.96
CA LEU A 26 3.02 -2.48 -4.46
C LEU A 26 2.64 -1.49 -3.36
N GLU A 27 2.23 -1.97 -2.19
CA GLU A 27 2.00 -1.15 -0.99
C GLU A 27 3.25 -0.31 -0.66
N ARG A 28 4.41 -0.95 -0.53
CA ARG A 28 5.68 -0.25 -0.24
C ARG A 28 6.07 0.78 -1.30
N ILE A 29 5.80 0.48 -2.58
CA ILE A 29 6.01 1.43 -3.68
C ILE A 29 5.08 2.64 -3.51
N GLY A 30 3.82 2.40 -3.17
CA GLY A 30 2.82 3.44 -2.89
C GLY A 30 3.23 4.36 -1.73
N ASP A 31 3.71 3.78 -0.63
CA ASP A 31 4.23 4.54 0.51
C ASP A 31 5.42 5.42 0.10
N HIS A 32 6.38 4.86 -0.63
CA HIS A 32 7.54 5.64 -1.10
C HIS A 32 7.15 6.74 -2.08
N ALA A 33 6.22 6.46 -3.00
CA ALA A 33 5.72 7.46 -3.93
C ALA A 33 5.03 8.62 -3.18
N THR A 34 4.26 8.30 -2.14
CA THR A 34 3.59 9.30 -1.29
C THR A 34 4.60 10.14 -0.53
N ASN A 35 5.60 9.51 0.12
CA ASN A 35 6.66 10.23 0.82
C ASN A 35 7.42 11.19 -0.12
N VAL A 36 7.73 10.77 -1.35
CA VAL A 36 8.37 11.64 -2.35
C VAL A 36 7.47 12.81 -2.74
N ALA A 37 6.18 12.56 -2.98
CA ALA A 37 5.22 13.59 -3.31
C ALA A 37 5.08 14.63 -2.19
N GLU A 38 5.05 14.20 -0.92
CA GLU A 38 5.01 15.08 0.25
C GLU A 38 6.27 15.95 0.36
N MET A 39 7.45 15.37 0.15
CA MET A 39 8.71 16.13 0.13
C MET A 39 8.72 17.19 -0.99
N VAL A 40 8.26 16.83 -2.20
CA VAL A 40 8.15 17.77 -3.32
C VAL A 40 7.15 18.88 -3.02
N TYR A 41 5.99 18.54 -2.43
CA TYR A 41 4.97 19.50 -2.04
C TYR A 41 5.51 20.50 -1.01
N PHE A 42 6.21 20.02 0.01
CA PHE A 42 6.83 20.88 1.01
C PHE A 42 7.89 21.78 0.38
N ALA A 43 8.74 21.25 -0.49
CA ALA A 43 9.77 22.02 -1.19
C ALA A 43 9.17 23.14 -2.07
N ALA A 44 7.99 22.93 -2.66
CA ALA A 44 7.32 23.90 -3.52
C ALA A 44 6.50 24.96 -2.75
N THR A 45 5.85 24.56 -1.65
CA THR A 45 4.88 25.42 -0.94
C THR A 45 5.39 25.99 0.39
N GLY A 46 6.43 25.39 0.96
CA GLY A 46 6.89 25.68 2.32
C GLY A 46 5.96 25.18 3.42
N SER A 47 4.90 24.43 3.08
CA SER A 47 3.91 23.90 4.02
C SER A 47 3.89 22.37 3.97
N THR A 48 3.70 21.72 5.11
CA THR A 48 3.49 20.27 5.16
C THR A 48 2.05 19.96 4.81
N LEU A 49 1.82 18.87 4.08
CA LEU A 49 0.47 18.37 3.86
C LEU A 49 -0.10 17.92 5.21
N ALA A 50 -1.30 18.39 5.58
CA ALA A 50 -1.94 18.03 6.85
C ALA A 50 -2.13 16.50 6.93
N ASP A 51 -1.95 15.95 8.14
CA ASP A 51 -2.01 14.51 8.40
C ASP A 51 -3.33 13.92 7.89
N ARG A 52 -3.23 12.93 7.00
CA ARG A 52 -4.37 12.31 6.34
C ARG A 52 -5.28 11.53 7.29
N THR A 53 -4.83 11.32 8.53
CA THR A 53 -5.61 10.68 9.60
C THR A 53 -6.91 11.44 9.93
N GLU A 54 -7.01 12.74 9.57
CA GLU A 54 -8.24 13.54 9.75
C GLU A 54 -9.25 13.46 8.58
N SER A 55 -8.89 12.90 7.42
CA SER A 55 -9.81 12.82 6.26
C SER A 55 -10.66 11.55 6.22
N ASP A 56 -10.33 10.56 7.04
CA ASP A 56 -11.02 9.26 7.10
C ASP A 56 -11.81 9.08 8.42
N ALA A 57 -11.97 10.15 9.22
CA ALA A 57 -12.76 10.18 10.46
C ALA A 57 -14.21 10.65 10.24
#